data_AF-A0A960QB35-F1
#
_entry.id   AF-A0A960QB35-F1
#
_cell.length_a   1.000
_cell.length_b   1.000
_cell.length_c   1.000
_cell.angle_alpha   90.00
_cell.angle_beta   90.00
_cell.angle_gamma   90.00
#
_symmetry.space_group_name_H-M   'P 1'
#
loop_
_entity.id
_entity.type
_entity.pdbx_description
1 polymer ?
#
loop_
_entity_poly.entity_id
_entity_poly.type
_entity_poly.pdbx_seq_one_letter_code
_entity_poly.pdbx_strand_id
1 'polypeptide(L)'
;MDDRQEDSRQWTADVWMLDGDSAEEVPDRVAAEEPLEIRLVAGGTMTTAAVTMRTPGADEELALGFLFGEGLIRSLDDVVATGHLPQTGSADDNVVVVRLAEGLAPRLERLERHFVTTSACGLCGKSNLQALELPRHPELPAGPRVAPATLYRLPGELRRAQGVFATTGGLHAAALFSTAGELLACREDVGRHNA
;
A
#
# COMPACT_ATOMS: atom_id res chain seq x y z
N MET A 1 -12.61 -5.94 30.16
CA MET A 1 -13.50 -5.51 29.07
C MET A 1 -12.99 -4.15 28.68
N ASP A 2 -11.99 -4.14 27.81
CA ASP A 2 -11.31 -2.93 27.35
C ASP A 2 -11.83 -2.67 25.93
N ASP A 3 -12.37 -1.47 25.74
CA ASP A 3 -13.24 -1.06 24.64
C ASP A 3 -12.43 -0.73 23.38
N ARG A 4 -11.54 -1.66 22.98
CA ARG A 4 -10.63 -1.50 21.84
C ARG A 4 -11.35 -1.71 20.52
N GLN A 5 -12.14 -0.72 20.13
CA GLN A 5 -12.34 -0.42 18.73
C GLN A 5 -11.40 0.72 18.35
N GLU A 6 -10.12 0.57 18.69
CA GLU A 6 -9.06 1.47 18.24
C GLU A 6 -8.79 1.19 16.76
N ASP A 7 -8.73 2.27 15.98
CA ASP A 7 -8.33 2.26 14.58
C ASP A 7 -7.01 1.50 14.42
N SER A 8 -7.04 0.32 13.79
CA SER A 8 -5.88 -0.60 13.67
C SER A 8 -4.66 0.03 12.96
N ARG A 9 -4.83 1.21 12.38
CA ARG A 9 -3.79 1.99 11.70
C ARG A 9 -2.91 2.79 12.65
N GLN A 10 -3.22 2.85 13.93
CA GLN A 10 -2.48 3.61 14.94
C GLN A 10 -2.67 3.05 16.34
N TRP A 11 -1.72 3.33 17.24
CA TRP A 11 -1.82 2.96 18.64
C TRP A 11 -1.20 4.05 19.52
N THR A 12 -1.48 4.01 20.82
CA THR A 12 -0.94 4.98 21.79
C THR A 12 0.28 4.40 22.47
N ALA A 13 1.38 5.17 22.52
CA ALA A 13 2.61 4.80 23.19
C ALA A 13 3.05 5.91 24.15
N ASP A 14 3.63 5.54 25.29
CA ASP A 14 4.30 6.49 26.17
C ASP A 14 5.67 6.85 25.56
N VAL A 15 5.91 8.14 25.34
CA VAL A 15 7.13 8.68 24.74
C VAL A 15 7.76 9.73 25.63
N TRP A 16 9.07 9.92 25.51
CA TRP A 16 9.78 11.01 26.15
C TRP A 16 9.81 12.23 25.22
N MET A 17 9.11 13.30 25.59
CA MET A 17 9.23 14.59 24.93
C MET A 17 10.36 15.39 25.56
N LEU A 18 11.30 15.85 24.73
CA LEU A 18 12.45 16.66 25.14
C LEU A 18 12.24 18.11 24.71
N ASP A 19 12.23 19.04 25.66
CA ASP A 19 12.20 20.49 25.40
C ASP A 19 13.33 21.19 26.17
N GLY A 20 14.39 21.55 25.45
CA GLY A 20 15.62 22.09 26.03
C GLY A 20 16.26 21.12 27.03
N ASP A 21 16.31 21.52 28.30
CA ASP A 21 16.86 20.73 29.41
C ASP A 21 15.77 19.94 30.18
N SER A 22 14.53 19.92 29.69
CA SER A 22 13.41 19.21 30.31
C SER A 22 13.03 17.96 29.53
N ALA A 23 12.60 16.93 30.26
CA ALA A 23 12.09 15.68 29.70
C ALA A 23 10.82 15.28 30.46
N GLU A 24 9.74 15.04 29.73
CA GLU A 24 8.48 14.52 30.29
C GLU A 24 8.00 13.30 29.51
N GLU A 25 7.45 12.34 30.23
CA GLU A 25 6.79 11.17 29.65
C GLU A 25 5.33 11.53 29.34
N VAL A 26 4.96 11.47 28.07
CA VAL A 26 3.63 11.83 27.57
C VAL A 26 3.12 10.75 26.62
N PRO A 27 1.80 10.50 26.56
CA PRO A 27 1.24 9.61 25.55
C PRO A 27 1.25 10.29 24.17
N ASP A 28 1.66 9.56 23.14
CA ASP A 28 1.60 9.98 21.74
C ASP A 28 0.98 8.89 20.85
N ARG A 29 0.42 9.31 19.72
CA ARG A 29 -0.16 8.40 18.72
C ARG A 29 0.88 8.07 17.67
N VAL A 30 1.15 6.78 17.54
CA VAL A 30 2.10 6.25 16.57
C VAL A 30 1.37 5.46 15.49
N ALA A 31 1.82 5.60 14.26
CA ALA A 31 1.29 4.83 13.13
C ALA A 31 1.60 3.33 13.32
N ALA A 32 0.64 2.48 12.97
CA ALA A 32 0.84 1.04 12.96
C ALA A 32 1.60 0.63 11.68
N GLU A 33 2.59 -0.24 11.88
CA GLU A 33 3.36 -0.88 10.83
C GLU A 33 3.37 -2.39 11.07
N GLU A 34 2.79 -3.15 10.15
CA GLU A 34 2.65 -4.60 10.26
C GLU A 34 3.06 -5.30 8.95
N PRO A 35 3.62 -6.52 9.02
CA PRO A 35 3.93 -7.29 7.82
C PRO A 35 2.64 -7.75 7.12
N LEU A 36 2.61 -7.69 5.80
CA LEU A 36 1.58 -8.28 4.94
C LEU A 36 2.24 -9.21 3.93
N GLU A 37 1.77 -10.45 3.88
CA GLU A 37 2.11 -11.42 2.85
C GLU A 37 1.06 -11.40 1.74
N ILE A 38 1.49 -11.12 0.51
CA ILE A 38 0.64 -11.20 -0.68
C ILE A 38 0.88 -12.55 -1.34
N ARG A 39 -0.15 -13.38 -1.41
CA ARG A 39 -0.12 -14.69 -2.09
C ARG A 39 -0.93 -14.66 -3.37
N LEU A 40 -0.41 -15.31 -4.40
CA LEU A 40 -1.04 -15.43 -5.70
C LEU A 40 -1.46 -16.88 -5.95
N VAL A 41 -2.68 -17.09 -6.43
CA VAL A 41 -3.15 -18.39 -6.91
C VAL A 41 -3.32 -18.33 -8.43
N ALA A 42 -2.47 -19.07 -9.15
CA ALA A 42 -2.49 -19.19 -10.61
C ALA A 42 -2.16 -20.62 -11.04
N GLY A 43 -2.83 -21.14 -12.08
CA GLY A 43 -2.60 -22.49 -12.58
C GLY A 43 -2.76 -23.61 -11.52
N GLY A 44 -3.61 -23.39 -10.50
CA GLY A 44 -3.81 -24.33 -9.39
C GLY A 44 -2.71 -24.34 -8.33
N THR A 45 -1.70 -23.48 -8.44
CA THR A 45 -0.60 -23.35 -7.48
C THR A 45 -0.73 -22.04 -6.72
N MET A 46 -0.43 -22.06 -5.42
CA MET A 46 -0.32 -20.87 -4.58
C MET A 46 1.15 -20.53 -4.34
N THR A 47 1.52 -19.27 -4.53
CA THR A 47 2.90 -18.80 -4.36
C THR A 47 2.92 -17.44 -3.69
N THR A 48 3.89 -17.20 -2.82
CA THR A 48 4.11 -15.88 -2.22
C THR A 48 4.66 -14.92 -3.28
N ALA A 49 3.93 -13.84 -3.55
CA ALA A 49 4.34 -12.81 -4.49
C ALA A 49 5.23 -11.76 -3.82
N ALA A 50 4.89 -11.38 -2.58
CA ALA A 50 5.66 -10.41 -1.81
C ALA A 50 5.39 -10.51 -0.32
N VAL A 51 6.34 -10.00 0.47
CA VAL A 51 6.16 -9.65 1.88
C VAL A 51 6.57 -8.18 2.02
N THR A 52 5.68 -7.36 2.55
CA THR A 52 5.90 -5.91 2.72
C THR A 52 5.47 -5.47 4.12
N MET A 53 6.01 -4.38 4.61
CA MET A 53 5.44 -3.69 5.77
C MET A 53 4.39 -2.69 5.28
N ARG A 54 3.25 -2.59 5.97
CA ARG A 54 2.11 -1.74 5.60
C ARG A 54 1.51 -1.02 6.81
N THR A 55 0.56 -0.13 6.56
CA THR A 55 -0.41 0.32 7.56
C THR A 55 -1.74 -0.43 7.37
N PRO A 56 -2.36 -1.04 8.41
CA PRO A 56 -3.48 -1.95 8.18
C PRO A 56 -4.77 -1.36 7.57
N GLY A 57 -5.48 -2.15 6.75
CA GLY A 57 -6.89 -1.88 6.40
C GLY A 57 -7.21 -1.62 4.93
N ALA A 58 -6.21 -1.58 4.03
CA ALA A 58 -6.41 -1.47 2.58
C ALA A 58 -5.66 -2.59 1.82
N ASP A 59 -5.62 -3.78 2.41
CA ASP A 59 -4.71 -4.86 1.99
C ASP A 59 -5.06 -5.45 0.63
N GLU A 60 -6.36 -5.55 0.31
CA GLU A 60 -6.82 -6.02 -0.99
C GLU A 60 -6.42 -5.02 -2.09
N GLU A 61 -6.63 -3.72 -1.88
CA GLU A 61 -6.20 -2.70 -2.86
C GLU A 61 -4.68 -2.65 -3.01
N LEU A 62 -3.94 -2.77 -1.90
CA LEU A 62 -2.48 -2.86 -1.91
C LEU A 62 -2.00 -4.08 -2.70
N ALA A 63 -2.60 -5.26 -2.48
CA ALA A 63 -2.26 -6.47 -3.19
C ALA A 63 -2.52 -6.35 -4.70
N LEU A 64 -3.68 -5.85 -5.09
CA LEU A 64 -4.05 -5.64 -6.49
C LEU A 64 -3.12 -4.62 -7.16
N GLY A 65 -2.85 -3.49 -6.49
CA GLY A 65 -1.94 -2.45 -6.95
C GLY A 65 -0.52 -2.96 -7.13
N PHE A 66 -0.02 -3.74 -6.17
CA PHE A 66 1.29 -4.38 -6.24
C PHE A 66 1.40 -5.33 -7.45
N LEU A 67 0.43 -6.24 -7.62
CA LEU A 67 0.43 -7.19 -8.74
C LEU A 67 0.35 -6.47 -10.10
N PHE A 68 -0.41 -5.38 -10.18
CA PHE A 68 -0.49 -4.56 -11.38
C PHE A 68 0.82 -3.82 -11.65
N GLY A 69 1.42 -3.21 -10.62
CA GLY A 69 2.70 -2.49 -10.71
C GLY A 69 3.87 -3.39 -11.13
N GLU A 70 3.89 -4.64 -10.67
CA GLU A 70 4.88 -5.64 -11.10
C GLU A 70 4.54 -6.32 -12.45
N GLY A 71 3.38 -6.01 -13.03
CA GLY A 71 2.93 -6.56 -14.30
C GLY A 71 2.55 -8.04 -14.24
N LEU A 72 2.18 -8.54 -13.06
CA LEU A 72 1.66 -9.88 -12.83
C LEU A 72 0.18 -9.99 -13.25
N ILE A 73 -0.55 -8.88 -13.15
CA ILE A 73 -1.86 -8.67 -13.75
C ILE A 73 -1.84 -7.44 -14.65
N ARG A 74 -2.75 -7.38 -15.62
CA ARG A 74 -2.92 -6.26 -16.56
C ARG A 74 -4.20 -5.49 -16.31
N SER A 75 -5.19 -6.12 -15.69
CA SER A 75 -6.48 -5.52 -15.35
C SER A 75 -7.16 -6.30 -14.24
N LEU A 76 -8.27 -5.77 -13.71
CA LEU A 76 -9.10 -6.48 -12.74
C LEU A 76 -9.78 -7.71 -13.36
N ASP A 77 -9.94 -7.78 -14.68
CA ASP A 77 -10.50 -8.96 -15.37
C ASP A 77 -9.60 -10.20 -15.22
N ASP A 78 -8.32 -10.00 -14.89
CA ASP A 78 -7.39 -11.09 -14.60
C ASP A 78 -7.64 -11.71 -13.21
N VAL A 79 -8.47 -11.09 -12.36
CA VAL A 79 -8.68 -11.47 -10.95
C VAL A 79 -10.08 -12.02 -10.73
N VAL A 80 -10.15 -13.24 -10.19
CA VAL A 80 -11.40 -13.92 -9.85
C VAL A 80 -11.85 -13.59 -8.43
N ALA A 81 -10.90 -13.48 -7.51
CA ALA A 81 -11.18 -13.18 -6.11
C ALA A 81 -9.94 -12.59 -5.43
N THR A 82 -10.17 -11.75 -4.43
CA THR A 82 -9.16 -11.32 -3.48
C THR A 82 -9.76 -11.34 -2.07
N GLY A 83 -8.92 -11.53 -1.06
CA GLY A 83 -9.33 -11.46 0.34
C GLY A 83 -8.35 -12.16 1.27
N HIS A 84 -8.61 -12.02 2.57
CA HIS A 84 -7.83 -12.68 3.60
C HIS A 84 -8.16 -14.17 3.70
N LEU A 85 -7.21 -14.97 4.20
CA LEU A 85 -7.50 -16.37 4.54
C LEU A 85 -8.47 -16.43 5.73
N PRO A 86 -9.38 -17.43 5.75
CA PRO A 86 -10.26 -17.64 6.91
C PRO A 86 -9.44 -17.80 8.19
N GLN A 87 -9.76 -17.00 9.19
CA GLN A 87 -9.00 -16.89 10.44
C GLN A 87 -8.85 -18.24 11.15
N THR A 88 -7.64 -18.81 11.13
CA THR A 88 -7.26 -19.93 12.04
C THR A 88 -6.26 -19.49 13.11
N GLY A 89 -5.81 -18.22 13.08
CA GLY A 89 -5.00 -17.56 14.09
C GLY A 89 -4.62 -16.12 13.69
N SER A 90 -3.85 -15.40 14.52
CA SER A 90 -3.51 -13.98 14.30
C SER A 90 -2.56 -13.73 13.13
N ALA A 91 -1.85 -14.75 12.64
CA ALA A 91 -0.96 -14.62 11.49
C ALA A 91 -1.73 -14.61 10.16
N ASP A 92 -2.96 -15.15 10.11
CA ASP A 92 -3.75 -15.25 8.89
C ASP A 92 -4.35 -13.90 8.48
N ASP A 93 -4.53 -12.97 9.43
CA ASP A 93 -4.99 -11.60 9.17
C ASP A 93 -3.97 -10.79 8.35
N ASN A 94 -2.69 -11.22 8.36
CA ASN A 94 -1.60 -10.60 7.61
C ASN A 94 -1.30 -11.32 6.30
N VAL A 95 -2.24 -12.14 5.80
CA VAL A 95 -2.12 -12.81 4.50
C VAL A 95 -3.30 -12.45 3.61
N VAL A 96 -3.02 -11.76 2.51
CA VAL A 96 -3.99 -11.49 1.46
C VAL A 96 -3.72 -12.42 0.27
N VAL A 97 -4.78 -13.08 -0.21
CA VAL A 97 -4.71 -13.99 -1.34
C VAL A 97 -5.40 -13.37 -2.53
N VAL A 98 -4.73 -13.36 -3.68
CA VAL A 98 -5.30 -12.96 -4.96
C VAL A 98 -5.37 -14.20 -5.87
N ARG A 99 -6.57 -14.51 -6.37
CA ARG A 99 -6.82 -15.62 -7.29
C ARG A 99 -6.97 -15.09 -8.70
N LEU A 100 -6.13 -15.58 -9.61
CA LEU A 100 -6.20 -15.20 -11.02
C LEU A 100 -7.18 -16.08 -11.82
N ALA A 101 -7.63 -15.53 -12.94
CA ALA A 101 -8.43 -16.25 -13.92
C ALA A 101 -7.68 -17.45 -14.53
N GLU A 102 -8.42 -18.46 -14.97
CA GLU A 102 -7.85 -19.64 -15.60
C GLU A 102 -7.06 -19.29 -16.88
N GLY A 103 -5.97 -20.01 -17.13
CA GLY A 103 -5.10 -19.79 -18.29
C GLY A 103 -4.06 -18.67 -18.11
N LEU A 104 -4.11 -17.91 -17.01
CA LEU A 104 -3.04 -16.96 -16.66
C LEU A 104 -1.88 -17.69 -15.98
N ALA A 105 -0.69 -17.52 -16.56
CA ALA A 105 0.58 -18.00 -16.02
C ALA A 105 1.54 -16.80 -15.89
N PRO A 106 1.43 -16.00 -14.80
CA PRO A 106 2.33 -14.89 -14.57
C PRO A 106 3.77 -15.41 -14.39
N ARG A 107 4.75 -14.66 -14.89
CA ARG A 107 6.18 -15.00 -14.78
C ARG A 107 6.68 -14.65 -13.38
N LEU A 108 6.55 -15.61 -12.47
CA LEU A 108 6.95 -15.47 -11.07
C LEU A 108 8.47 -15.42 -10.89
N GLU A 109 9.26 -15.82 -11.90
CA GLU A 109 10.73 -15.75 -11.88
C GLU A 109 11.24 -14.30 -11.73
N ARG A 110 10.38 -13.31 -12.00
CA ARG A 110 10.64 -11.89 -11.73
C ARG A 110 10.66 -11.56 -10.24
N LEU A 111 9.98 -12.36 -9.41
CA LEU A 111 9.81 -12.19 -7.96
C LEU A 111 10.79 -13.04 -7.14
N GLU A 112 11.32 -14.12 -7.71
CA GLU A 112 12.15 -15.14 -7.02
C GLU A 112 13.45 -14.62 -6.38
N ARG A 113 13.85 -13.37 -6.64
CA ARG A 113 15.10 -12.80 -6.10
C ARG A 113 14.84 -11.72 -5.07
N HIS A 114 14.43 -12.17 -3.89
CA HIS A 114 14.49 -11.49 -2.59
C HIS A 114 14.04 -10.03 -2.55
N PHE A 115 12.72 -9.84 -2.52
CA PHE A 115 12.13 -8.58 -2.06
C PHE A 115 12.02 -8.60 -0.53
N VAL A 116 13.01 -8.02 0.13
CA VAL A 116 12.70 -7.22 1.32
C VAL A 116 12.34 -5.85 0.78
N THR A 117 11.04 -5.60 0.56
CA THR A 117 10.57 -4.25 0.27
C THR A 117 10.81 -3.42 1.53
N THR A 118 11.97 -2.80 1.60
CA THR A 118 12.14 -1.64 2.48
C THR A 118 11.26 -0.52 1.92
N SER A 119 10.79 0.39 2.75
CA SER A 119 9.95 1.57 2.41
C SER A 119 10.62 2.57 1.43
N ALA A 120 11.62 2.14 0.66
CA ALA A 120 12.37 2.88 -0.34
C ALA A 120 11.93 2.56 -1.78
N CYS A 121 12.23 3.51 -2.67
CA CYS A 121 11.78 3.85 -4.05
C CYS A 121 11.24 2.81 -5.06
N GLY A 122 10.88 1.57 -4.72
CA GLY A 122 10.45 0.52 -5.65
C GLY A 122 11.54 0.08 -6.65
N LEU A 123 12.66 0.81 -6.70
CA LEU A 123 13.83 0.55 -7.53
C LEU A 123 14.86 -0.34 -6.79
N CYS A 124 14.91 -0.23 -5.46
CA CYS A 124 15.93 -0.89 -4.63
C CYS A 124 15.79 -2.42 -4.54
N GLY A 125 14.70 -3.01 -5.05
CA GLY A 125 14.47 -4.46 -5.08
C GLY A 125 14.77 -5.13 -6.42
N LYS A 126 15.12 -4.37 -7.48
CA LYS A 126 15.34 -4.94 -8.82
C LYS A 126 16.78 -5.41 -8.99
N SER A 127 16.95 -6.70 -9.30
CA SER A 127 18.27 -7.36 -9.32
C SER A 127 19.21 -6.88 -10.43
N ASN A 128 18.69 -6.27 -11.50
CA ASN A 128 19.49 -5.70 -12.60
C ASN A 128 18.67 -4.71 -13.44
N LEU A 129 19.33 -3.96 -14.32
CA LEU A 129 18.68 -3.00 -15.21
C LEU A 129 17.68 -3.66 -16.19
N GLN A 130 17.86 -4.93 -16.55
CA GLN A 130 16.90 -5.66 -17.39
C GLN A 130 15.57 -5.91 -16.66
N ALA A 131 15.57 -5.99 -15.33
CA ALA A 131 14.34 -6.08 -14.54
C ALA A 131 13.54 -4.76 -14.51
N LEU A 132 14.14 -3.64 -14.96
CA LEU A 132 13.46 -2.37 -15.21
C LEU A 132 12.67 -2.38 -16.52
N GLU A 133 12.89 -3.37 -17.40
CA GLU A 133 12.02 -3.61 -18.55
C GLU A 133 10.69 -4.19 -18.02
N LEU A 134 9.85 -3.31 -17.48
CA LEU A 134 8.44 -3.58 -17.32
C LEU A 134 7.84 -3.82 -18.72
N PRO A 135 6.77 -4.64 -18.84
CA PRO A 135 6.01 -4.71 -20.08
C PRO A 135 5.70 -3.27 -20.52
N ARG A 136 5.98 -2.91 -21.78
CA ARG A 136 5.75 -1.55 -22.26
C ARG A 136 4.34 -1.13 -21.89
N HIS A 137 4.20 -0.20 -20.96
CA HIS A 137 2.91 0.43 -20.70
C HIS A 137 2.44 1.06 -22.01
N PRO A 138 1.14 0.98 -22.32
CA PRO A 138 0.61 1.62 -23.52
C PRO A 138 0.96 3.11 -23.50
N GLU A 139 1.15 3.70 -24.67
CA GLU A 139 1.29 5.15 -24.77
C GLU A 139 0.10 5.81 -24.10
N LEU A 140 0.38 6.75 -23.19
CA LEU A 140 -0.67 7.47 -22.51
C LEU A 140 -1.44 8.30 -23.54
N PRO A 141 -2.78 8.21 -23.58
CA PRO A 141 -3.57 9.09 -24.42
C PRO A 141 -3.37 10.54 -23.99
N ALA A 142 -3.81 11.48 -24.83
CA ALA A 142 -3.86 12.88 -24.44
C ALA A 142 -4.59 13.01 -23.08
N GLY A 143 -3.85 13.46 -22.08
CA GLY A 143 -4.31 13.45 -20.71
C GLY A 143 -5.41 14.47 -20.42
N PRO A 144 -6.11 14.32 -19.29
CA PRO A 144 -7.04 15.34 -18.84
C PRO A 144 -6.32 16.68 -18.67
N ARG A 145 -6.98 17.77 -19.07
CA ARG A 145 -6.50 19.14 -18.82
C ARG A 145 -7.00 19.60 -17.45
N VAL A 146 -6.08 20.05 -16.62
CA VAL A 146 -6.38 20.56 -15.27
C VAL A 146 -5.99 22.04 -15.22
N ALA A 147 -6.85 22.87 -14.63
CA ALA A 147 -6.54 24.27 -14.44
C ALA A 147 -5.43 24.44 -13.38
N PRO A 148 -4.45 25.35 -13.57
CA PRO A 148 -3.40 25.59 -12.56
C PRO A 148 -3.95 25.89 -11.16
N ALA A 149 -5.06 26.65 -11.08
CA ALA A 149 -5.72 26.96 -9.82
C ALA A 149 -6.22 25.71 -9.07
N THR A 150 -6.64 24.68 -9.80
CA THR A 150 -7.02 23.38 -9.21
C THR A 150 -5.79 22.72 -8.58
N LEU A 151 -4.66 22.67 -9.29
CA LEU A 151 -3.43 22.04 -8.81
C LEU A 151 -2.94 22.61 -7.48
N TYR A 152 -3.00 23.94 -7.31
CA TYR A 152 -2.56 24.58 -6.06
C TYR A 152 -3.42 24.25 -4.84
N ARG A 153 -4.68 23.81 -5.05
CA ARG A 153 -5.57 23.41 -3.96
C ARG A 153 -5.37 21.95 -3.54
N LEU A 154 -4.98 21.07 -4.45
CA LEU A 154 -4.93 19.62 -4.20
C LEU A 154 -4.08 19.21 -2.99
N PRO A 155 -2.89 19.80 -2.73
CA PRO A 155 -2.12 19.44 -1.53
C PRO A 155 -2.87 19.72 -0.22
N GLY A 156 -3.69 20.79 -0.19
CA GLY A 156 -4.54 21.10 0.95
C GLY A 156 -5.70 20.12 1.10
N GLU A 157 -6.33 19.73 -0.02
CA GLU A 157 -7.39 18.71 -0.01
C GLU A 157 -6.86 17.34 0.43
N LEU A 158 -5.69 16.92 -0.08
CA LEU A 158 -5.02 15.69 0.32
C LEU A 158 -4.73 15.69 1.83
N ARG A 159 -4.12 16.76 2.36
CA ARG A 159 -3.82 16.85 3.79
C ARG A 159 -5.06 16.73 4.67
N ARG A 160 -6.22 17.24 4.24
CA ARG A 160 -7.48 17.12 4.99
C ARG A 160 -8.06 15.70 4.95
N ALA A 161 -7.73 14.92 3.93
CA ALA A 161 -8.17 13.54 3.79
C ALA A 161 -7.30 12.54 4.58
N GLN A 162 -6.12 12.97 5.03
CA GLN A 162 -5.17 12.13 5.75
C GLN A 162 -5.46 12.11 7.26
N GLY A 163 -6.38 11.24 7.66
CA GLY A 163 -6.85 11.17 9.05
C GLY A 163 -5.79 10.65 10.02
N VAL A 164 -5.03 9.60 9.63
CA VAL A 164 -4.03 8.99 10.51
C VAL A 164 -2.72 9.79 10.49
N PHE A 165 -2.34 10.37 9.36
CA PHE A 165 -1.21 11.31 9.34
C PHE A 165 -1.47 12.53 10.24
N ALA A 166 -2.71 13.02 10.32
CA ALA A 166 -3.03 14.19 11.15
C ALA A 166 -2.79 13.92 12.64
N THR A 167 -2.89 12.67 13.09
CA THR A 167 -2.65 12.28 14.47
C THR A 167 -1.24 11.75 14.73
N THR A 168 -0.59 11.14 13.73
CA THR A 168 0.69 10.43 13.93
C THR A 168 1.88 11.10 13.22
N GLY A 169 1.65 11.90 12.19
CA GLY A 169 2.69 12.45 11.31
C GLY A 169 3.51 11.40 10.53
N GLY A 170 3.20 10.11 10.67
CA GLY A 170 4.09 9.00 10.29
C GLY A 170 3.77 8.32 8.97
N LEU A 171 2.77 8.78 8.21
CA LEU A 171 2.30 8.13 6.99
C LEU A 171 2.53 8.94 5.71
N HIS A 172 2.64 8.24 4.60
CA HIS A 172 2.48 8.78 3.25
C HIS A 172 1.03 8.65 2.78
N ALA A 173 0.69 9.33 1.69
CA ALA A 173 -0.62 9.19 1.05
C ALA A 173 -0.54 9.38 -0.46
N ALA A 174 -1.41 8.66 -1.18
CA ALA A 174 -1.75 8.93 -2.55
C ALA A 174 -3.26 9.20 -2.69
N ALA A 175 -3.61 10.07 -3.62
CA ALA A 175 -5.00 10.39 -3.88
C ALA A 175 -5.30 10.57 -5.36
N LEU A 176 -6.51 10.12 -5.73
CA LEU A 176 -7.09 10.32 -7.04
C LEU A 176 -8.05 11.50 -6.97
N PHE A 177 -7.86 12.47 -7.88
CA PHE A 177 -8.74 13.62 -8.01
C PHE A 177 -9.37 13.68 -9.40
N SER A 178 -10.59 14.20 -9.50
CA SER A 178 -11.20 14.59 -10.77
C SER A 178 -10.51 15.85 -11.34
N THR A 179 -10.77 16.17 -12.60
CA THR A 179 -10.25 17.40 -13.23
C THR A 179 -10.77 18.69 -12.60
N ALA A 180 -11.89 18.60 -11.88
CA ALA A 180 -12.46 19.69 -11.09
C ALA A 180 -11.82 19.81 -9.69
N GLY A 181 -10.95 18.87 -9.30
CA GLY A 181 -10.32 18.82 -7.98
C GLY A 181 -11.16 18.15 -6.89
N GLU A 182 -12.16 17.37 -7.28
CA GLU A 182 -12.92 16.53 -6.35
C GLU A 182 -12.09 15.31 -5.96
N LEU A 183 -12.01 15.02 -4.66
CA LEU A 183 -11.32 13.83 -4.16
C LEU A 183 -12.16 12.59 -4.44
N LEU A 184 -11.63 11.66 -5.24
CA LEU A 184 -12.28 10.41 -5.61
C LEU A 184 -11.83 9.24 -4.72
N ALA A 185 -10.54 9.20 -4.38
CA ALA A 185 -9.96 8.20 -3.49
C ALA A 185 -8.72 8.75 -2.79
N CYS A 186 -8.46 8.28 -1.57
CA CYS A 186 -7.24 8.55 -0.81
C CYS A 186 -6.86 7.28 -0.05
N ARG A 187 -5.57 6.93 -0.03
CA ARG A 187 -5.02 5.87 0.81
C ARG A 187 -3.80 6.41 1.55
N GLU A 188 -3.61 5.92 2.78
CA GLU A 188 -2.47 6.25 3.63
C GLU A 188 -1.70 4.97 3.94
N ASP A 189 -0.38 5.03 3.93
CA ASP A 189 0.48 3.91 4.31
C ASP A 189 1.84 4.41 4.79
N VAL A 190 2.49 3.67 5.69
CA VAL A 190 3.85 3.95 6.18
C VAL A 190 4.87 3.93 5.03
N GLY A 191 4.61 3.15 3.99
CA GLY A 191 5.38 3.09 2.75
C GLY A 191 4.72 3.85 1.61
N ARG A 192 5.40 4.86 1.05
CA ARG A 192 4.87 5.65 -0.08
C ARG A 192 4.54 4.86 -1.37
N HIS A 193 5.03 3.63 -1.53
CA HIS A 193 4.70 2.79 -2.69
C HIS A 193 3.45 1.95 -2.45
N ASN A 194 3.10 1.76 -1.19
CA ASN A 194 1.89 1.06 -0.79
C ASN A 194 0.68 2.01 -0.79
N ALA A 195 0.93 3.29 -0.43
CA ALA A 195 -0.08 4.36 -0.45
C ALA A 195 -0.55 4.69 -1.87
#